data_AF-A0A2R8BIA5-F1
#
_entry.id   AF-A0A2R8BIA5-F1
#
_cell.length_a   1.000
_cell.length_b   1.000
_cell.length_c   1.000
_cell.angle_alpha   90.00
_cell.angle_beta   90.00
_cell.angle_gamma   90.00
#
_symmetry.space_group_name_H-M   'P 1'
#
loop_
_entity.id
_entity.type
_entity.pdbx_description
1 polymer ?
#
loop_
_entity_poly.entity_id
_entity_poly.type
_entity_poly.pdbx_seq_one_letter_code
_entity_poly.pdbx_strand_id
1 'polypeptide(L)'
;MKNVYSSTLLTAILVVCSATMSIAGSGAFKNGDQKIKLHCNDLGCFEARYNPWEEEWEPGFIKIGPGGKTNYDAHVEKLKELGFTKCIFCGGPKYPD
;
A
#
# COMPACT_ATOMS: atom_id res chain seq x y z
N MET A 1 -8.92 58.94 -23.62
CA MET A 1 -8.91 57.54 -24.11
C MET A 1 -9.14 56.63 -22.90
N LYS A 2 -10.32 56.02 -22.77
CA LYS A 2 -10.66 55.07 -21.71
C LYS A 2 -11.30 53.85 -22.40
N ASN A 3 -10.51 52.83 -22.70
CA ASN A 3 -10.97 51.48 -23.02
C ASN A 3 -10.96 50.73 -21.69
N VAL A 4 -12.09 50.38 -21.06
CA VAL A 4 -13.04 49.30 -21.40
C VAL A 4 -12.36 47.93 -21.49
N TYR A 5 -12.33 47.24 -20.36
CA TYR A 5 -12.32 45.77 -20.21
C TYR A 5 -13.31 45.53 -19.05
N SER A 6 -14.61 45.32 -19.24
CA SER A 6 -15.30 44.19 -19.91
C SER A 6 -14.68 42.86 -19.51
N SER A 7 -15.08 42.30 -18.37
CA SER A 7 -16.17 41.30 -18.23
C SER A 7 -15.60 39.89 -18.21
N THR A 8 -15.96 39.15 -17.14
CA THR A 8 -16.07 37.68 -17.04
C THR A 8 -14.76 36.89 -17.22
N LEU A 9 -14.29 36.09 -16.27
CA LEU A 9 -14.80 34.74 -16.00
C LEU A 9 -14.07 34.24 -14.73
N LEU A 10 -14.76 34.00 -13.62
CA LEU A 10 -15.08 32.66 -13.13
C LEU A 10 -14.03 31.58 -13.51
N THR A 11 -13.13 31.26 -12.57
CA THR A 11 -12.66 29.88 -12.42
C THR A 11 -12.59 29.56 -10.93
N ALA A 12 -13.71 29.11 -10.38
CA ALA A 12 -13.72 28.38 -9.13
C ALA A 12 -12.83 27.15 -9.30
N ILE A 13 -11.70 27.11 -8.61
CA ILE A 13 -10.88 25.91 -8.52
C ILE A 13 -11.67 24.92 -7.67
N LEU A 14 -12.43 24.06 -8.34
CA LEU A 14 -12.93 22.82 -7.76
C LEU A 14 -11.70 22.00 -7.38
N VAL A 15 -11.28 22.10 -6.12
CA VAL A 15 -10.45 21.08 -5.49
C VAL A 15 -11.31 19.83 -5.47
N VAL A 16 -11.19 19.02 -6.52
CA VAL A 16 -11.61 17.63 -6.48
C VAL A 16 -10.66 16.99 -5.46
N CYS A 17 -11.05 17.06 -4.19
CA CYS A 17 -10.62 16.08 -3.21
C CYS A 17 -11.18 14.76 -3.72
N SER A 18 -10.42 14.14 -4.63
CA SER A 18 -10.56 12.75 -4.96
C SER A 18 -10.36 12.02 -3.64
N ALA A 19 -11.46 11.77 -2.93
CA ALA A 19 -11.56 10.68 -2.00
C ALA A 19 -11.32 9.44 -2.86
N THR A 20 -10.04 9.12 -3.04
CA THR A 20 -9.60 7.89 -3.65
C THR A 20 -10.13 6.79 -2.76
N MET A 21 -11.21 6.18 -3.21
CA MET A 21 -11.70 4.93 -2.67
C MET A 21 -10.50 4.00 -2.52
N SER A 22 -10.31 3.51 -1.29
CA SER A 22 -9.16 2.76 -0.82
C SER A 22 -8.74 1.68 -1.81
N ILE A 23 -7.64 1.92 -2.54
CA ILE A 23 -6.94 0.82 -3.18
C ILE A 23 -6.14 0.14 -2.07
N ALA A 24 -6.76 -0.89 -1.51
CA ALA A 24 -6.13 -1.99 -0.82
C ALA A 24 -4.79 -2.37 -1.48
N GLY A 25 -3.67 -2.23 -0.77
CA GLY A 25 -2.32 -2.45 -1.30
C GLY A 25 -1.83 -3.87 -1.04
N SER A 26 -1.02 -4.42 -1.94
CA SER A 26 -0.30 -5.69 -1.70
C SER A 26 1.14 -5.60 -2.17
N GLY A 27 2.04 -6.27 -1.44
CA GLY A 27 3.46 -6.30 -1.78
C GLY A 27 4.19 -7.45 -1.10
N ALA A 28 5.26 -7.92 -1.75
CA ALA A 28 6.23 -8.83 -1.15
C ALA A 28 7.54 -8.09 -0.90
N PHE A 29 8.20 -8.42 0.20
CA PHE A 29 9.37 -7.75 0.73
C PHE A 29 10.40 -8.78 1.17
N LYS A 30 11.70 -8.46 1.01
CA LYS A 30 12.80 -9.33 1.43
C LYS A 30 13.90 -8.58 2.15
N ASN A 31 14.52 -9.23 3.13
CA ASN A 31 15.76 -8.81 3.79
C ASN A 31 16.61 -10.06 4.07
N GLY A 32 17.70 -10.25 3.31
CA GLY A 32 18.44 -11.52 3.33
C GLY A 32 17.52 -12.71 2.99
N ASP A 33 17.50 -13.71 3.86
CA ASP A 33 16.64 -14.90 3.74
C ASP A 33 15.21 -14.68 4.24
N GLN A 34 14.94 -13.56 4.94
CA GLN A 34 13.62 -13.23 5.41
C GLN A 34 12.76 -12.70 4.27
N LYS A 35 11.53 -13.22 4.16
CA LYS A 35 10.52 -12.71 3.21
C LYS A 35 9.21 -12.46 3.92
N ILE A 36 8.57 -11.36 3.55
CA ILE A 36 7.29 -10.91 4.10
C ILE A 36 6.33 -10.61 2.95
N LYS A 37 5.08 -11.04 3.07
CA LYS A 37 3.97 -10.59 2.21
C LYS A 37 3.03 -9.73 3.02
N LEU A 38 2.79 -8.53 2.53
CA LEU A 38 1.84 -7.58 3.08
C LEU A 38 0.64 -7.47 2.14
N HIS A 39 -0.56 -7.49 2.71
CA HIS A 39 -1.78 -7.17 2.01
C HIS A 39 -2.67 -6.38 2.95
N CYS A 40 -3.16 -5.25 2.49
CA CYS A 40 -4.08 -4.41 3.23
C CYS A 40 -5.31 -4.22 2.38
N ASN A 41 -6.48 -4.48 2.96
CA ASN A 41 -7.78 -4.17 2.38
C ASN A 41 -8.58 -3.32 3.36
N ASP A 42 -9.88 -3.12 3.12
CA ASP A 42 -10.72 -2.31 4.02
C ASP A 42 -10.92 -2.97 5.40
N LEU A 43 -10.76 -4.29 5.51
CA LEU A 43 -10.94 -5.05 6.76
C LEU A 43 -9.68 -5.03 7.66
N GLY A 44 -8.51 -4.81 7.09
CA GLY A 44 -7.26 -4.85 7.83
C GLY A 44 -6.01 -4.87 6.95
N CYS A 45 -4.87 -4.63 7.59
CA CYS A 45 -3.56 -4.99 7.07
C CYS A 45 -3.14 -6.35 7.63
N PHE A 46 -2.58 -7.17 6.77
CA PHE A 46 -2.28 -8.57 7.01
C PHE A 46 -0.88 -8.94 6.51
N GLU A 47 -0.17 -9.75 7.29
CA GLU A 47 1.20 -10.16 7.02
C GLU A 47 1.34 -11.69 7.00
N ALA A 48 2.09 -12.22 6.05
CA ALA A 48 2.61 -13.59 6.10
C ALA A 48 4.13 -13.56 6.05
N ARG A 49 4.78 -14.48 6.76
CA ARG A 49 6.24 -14.62 6.83
C ARG A 49 6.68 -15.92 6.18
N TYR A 50 7.85 -15.90 5.56
CA TYR A 50 8.47 -17.10 5.01
C TYR A 50 9.35 -17.75 6.07
N ASN A 51 9.15 -19.05 6.30
CA ASN A 51 10.04 -19.87 7.12
C ASN A 51 11.18 -20.40 6.23
N PRO A 52 12.42 -19.91 6.38
CA PRO A 52 13.54 -20.38 5.56
C PRO A 52 13.98 -21.81 5.89
N TRP A 53 13.63 -22.35 7.06
CA TRP A 53 14.02 -23.71 7.47
C TRP A 53 13.14 -24.79 6.85
N GLU A 54 11.86 -24.50 6.70
CA GLU A 54 10.86 -25.41 6.10
C GLU A 54 10.65 -25.10 4.60
N GLU A 55 11.32 -24.07 4.07
CA GLU A 55 11.18 -23.57 2.70
C GLU A 55 9.74 -23.23 2.29
N GLU A 56 8.90 -22.86 3.26
CA GLU A 56 7.48 -22.57 3.05
C GLU A 56 7.03 -21.28 3.72
N TRP A 57 5.83 -20.81 3.36
CA TRP A 57 5.22 -19.68 4.04
C TRP A 57 4.54 -20.16 5.30
N GLU A 58 4.74 -19.43 6.40
CA GLU A 58 4.01 -19.67 7.63
C GLU A 58 2.50 -19.70 7.33
N PRO A 59 1.75 -20.61 7.98
CA PRO A 59 0.36 -20.82 7.66
C PRO A 59 -0.47 -19.58 7.98
N GLY A 60 -1.04 -18.99 6.94
CA GLY A 60 -2.02 -17.92 7.03
C GLY A 60 -1.44 -16.51 7.11
N PHE A 61 -2.33 -15.54 6.99
CA PHE A 61 -1.99 -14.14 7.14
C PHE A 61 -2.45 -13.62 8.51
N ILE A 62 -1.55 -12.99 9.24
CA ILE A 62 -1.79 -12.40 10.56
C ILE A 62 -2.23 -10.96 10.37
N LYS A 63 -3.38 -10.57 10.94
CA LYS A 63 -3.80 -9.16 10.95
C LYS A 63 -2.85 -8.35 11.82
N ILE A 64 -2.17 -7.38 11.22
CA ILE A 64 -1.18 -6.50 11.87
C ILE A 64 -1.73 -5.10 12.18
N GLY A 65 -2.89 -4.74 11.64
CA GLY A 65 -3.44 -3.41 11.84
C GLY A 65 -4.75 -3.12 11.12
N PRO A 66 -5.28 -1.89 11.27
CA PRO A 66 -6.41 -1.41 10.50
C PRO A 66 -6.08 -1.35 9.01
N GLY A 67 -7.14 -1.40 8.19
CA GLY A 67 -7.05 -1.47 6.74
C GLY A 67 -6.74 -0.16 6.04
N GLY A 68 -6.77 -0.20 4.70
CA GLY A 68 -6.67 0.99 3.86
C GLY A 68 -5.24 1.42 3.47
N LYS A 69 -5.18 2.34 2.50
CA LYS A 69 -3.93 2.75 1.84
C LYS A 69 -2.92 3.41 2.80
N THR A 70 -3.38 4.31 3.67
CA THR A 70 -2.48 5.00 4.62
C THR A 70 -1.75 4.01 5.54
N ASN A 71 -2.47 2.99 6.03
CA ASN A 71 -1.86 1.96 6.87
C ASN A 71 -0.93 1.05 6.07
N TYR A 72 -1.32 0.69 4.84
CA TYR A 72 -0.41 -0.02 3.93
C TYR A 72 0.91 0.74 3.76
N ASP A 73 0.86 2.03 3.40
CA ASP A 73 2.04 2.84 3.20
C ASP A 73 2.90 2.93 4.47
N ALA A 74 2.28 3.10 5.64
CA ALA A 74 2.98 3.11 6.93
C ALA A 74 3.70 1.78 7.23
N HIS A 75 3.06 0.65 6.95
CA HIS A 75 3.71 -0.66 7.08
C HIS A 75 4.85 -0.86 6.07
N VAL A 76 4.70 -0.36 4.84
CA VAL A 76 5.77 -0.39 3.84
C VAL A 76 6.97 0.44 4.30
N GLU A 77 6.76 1.63 4.85
CA GLU A 77 7.86 2.45 5.39
C GLU A 77 8.55 1.75 6.56
N LYS A 78 7.80 1.16 7.50
CA LYS A 78 8.39 0.37 8.59
C LYS A 78 9.23 -0.80 8.08
N LEU A 79 8.78 -1.49 7.03
CA LEU A 79 9.55 -2.57 6.41
C LEU A 79 10.85 -2.04 5.80
N LYS A 80 10.83 -0.88 5.13
CA LYS A 80 12.04 -0.24 4.60
C LYS A 80 13.02 0.15 5.71
N GLU A 81 12.54 0.71 6.82
CA GLU A 81 13.35 1.05 8.00
C GLU A 81 14.03 -0.20 8.59
N LEU A 82 13.35 -1.35 8.53
CA LEU A 82 13.90 -2.66 8.92
C LEU A 82 14.82 -3.30 7.86
N GLY A 83 15.15 -2.57 6.79
CA GLY A 83 16.03 -3.04 5.71
C GLY A 83 15.36 -3.95 4.67
N PHE A 84 14.03 -4.10 4.72
CA PHE A 84 13.33 -4.86 3.69
C PHE A 84 13.21 -4.07 2.40
N THR A 85 13.42 -4.76 1.28
CA THR A 85 13.26 -4.21 -0.06
C THR A 85 12.08 -4.86 -0.76
N LYS A 86 11.30 -4.06 -1.51
CA LYS A 86 10.18 -4.59 -2.30
C LYS A 86 10.71 -5.54 -3.37
N CYS A 87 10.03 -6.66 -3.52
CA CYS A 87 10.47 -7.75 -4.39
C CYS A 87 9.31 -8.18 -5.28
N ILE A 88 9.49 -8.02 -6.59
CA ILE A 88 8.45 -8.33 -7.59
C ILE A 88 8.27 -9.86 -7.73
N PHE A 89 9.35 -10.62 -7.56
CA PHE A 89 9.39 -12.07 -7.77
C PHE A 89 9.85 -12.85 -6.52
N CYS A 90 9.29 -12.55 -5.36
CA CYS A 90 9.67 -13.27 -4.13
C CYS A 90 8.95 -14.60 -3.92
N GLY A 91 8.12 -15.05 -4.88
CA GLY A 91 7.35 -16.29 -4.78
C GLY A 91 6.36 -16.30 -3.59
N GLY A 92 5.50 -17.31 -3.53
CA GLY A 92 4.65 -17.59 -2.36
C GLY A 92 3.15 -17.72 -2.64
N PRO A 93 2.35 -18.18 -1.67
CA PRO A 93 0.95 -18.51 -1.85
C PRO A 93 0.18 -17.31 -2.37
N LYS A 94 -0.69 -17.55 -3.35
CA LYS A 94 -1.69 -16.57 -3.75
C LYS A 94 -2.57 -16.29 -2.53
N TYR A 95 -3.00 -15.04 -2.36
CA TYR A 95 -4.16 -14.80 -1.50
C TYR A 95 -5.29 -15.70 -2.02
N PRO A 96 -6.02 -16.44 -1.17
CA PRO A 96 -7.29 -16.98 -1.61
C PRO A 96 -8.14 -15.79 -2.03
N ASP A 97 -8.61 -15.82 -3.27
CA ASP A 97 -9.44 -14.78 -3.88
C ASP A 97 -10.69 -14.49 -3.04
#